data_AF-A0A0G1TCE3-F1
#
_entry.id   AF-A0A0G1TCE3-F1
#
_cell.length_a   1.000
_cell.length_b   1.000
_cell.length_c   1.000
_cell.angle_alpha   90.00
_cell.angle_beta   90.00
_cell.angle_gamma   90.00
#
_symmetry.space_group_name_H-M   'P 1'
#
loop_
_entity.id
_entity.type
_entity.pdbx_description
1 polymer ?
#
loop_
_entity_poly.entity_id
_entity_poly.type
_entity_poly.pdbx_seq_one_letter_code
_entity_poly.pdbx_strand_id
1 'polypeptide(L)'
;MKRSIFALLLLAVAPIFVFGSALPAWEHVGQKTGISRALGTKEFTFENPRSTCAVNDTCDLIRIIFRTEDHMLPVDPLVEDDVVMQSTHLFAGLATSDIAALTRYSFVQFTRGCMWHSYLNDKNEVETEFGVLRDFLGITRIQHVFPNWVIDTSDTDPAYGTVPAFGDRHYSLQHAEVIPSWIPDRQGKLFGEERPVIPFGYVTDTTGPAFYRPTSKSAENMSLEFRMCVFKTADVPLVTNGTDLDSKKALTCFEWESKSVFEHFLLEFKRQKNINAECARPFNAREENYRQYRLKEGGRALPSK
;
A
#
# COMPACT_ATOMS: atom_id res chain seq x y z
N MET A 1 -5.52 9.11 -66.38
CA MET A 1 -5.03 8.29 -65.24
C MET A 1 -5.05 9.15 -63.99
N LYS A 2 -6.05 8.97 -63.13
CA LYS A 2 -6.21 9.68 -61.85
C LYS A 2 -5.45 8.88 -60.78
N ARG A 3 -4.54 9.52 -60.03
CA ARG A 3 -3.96 8.95 -58.80
C ARG A 3 -4.51 9.73 -57.62
N SER A 4 -5.37 9.06 -56.84
CA SER A 4 -5.90 9.54 -55.56
C SER A 4 -4.80 9.60 -54.51
N ILE A 5 -4.75 10.72 -53.80
CA ILE A 5 -4.02 10.90 -52.55
C ILE A 5 -4.97 10.43 -51.44
N PHE A 6 -4.65 9.30 -50.81
CA PHE A 6 -5.28 8.87 -49.57
C PHE A 6 -4.48 9.47 -48.40
N ALA A 7 -5.04 10.49 -47.76
CA ALA A 7 -4.54 10.99 -46.49
C ALA A 7 -5.02 10.04 -45.38
N LEU A 8 -4.10 9.30 -44.78
CA LEU A 8 -4.37 8.44 -43.63
C LEU A 8 -4.37 9.31 -42.37
N LEU A 9 -5.55 9.55 -41.80
CA LEU A 9 -5.70 10.19 -40.49
C LEU A 9 -5.28 9.17 -39.42
N LEU A 10 -4.07 9.31 -38.88
CA LEU A 10 -3.63 8.60 -37.67
C LEU A 10 -4.29 9.27 -36.45
N LEU A 11 -5.45 8.78 -36.06
CA LEU A 11 -6.00 8.99 -34.72
C LEU A 11 -5.13 8.22 -33.73
N ALA A 12 -4.15 8.92 -33.14
CA ALA A 12 -3.44 8.44 -31.97
C ALA A 12 -4.43 8.42 -30.79
N VAL A 13 -5.05 7.26 -30.56
CA VAL A 13 -5.75 6.98 -29.31
C VAL A 13 -4.67 6.75 -28.27
N ALA A 14 -4.30 7.81 -27.53
CA ALA A 14 -3.50 7.64 -26.34
C ALA A 14 -4.28 6.74 -25.37
N PRO A 15 -3.66 5.68 -24.81
CA PRO A 15 -4.32 4.89 -23.78
C PRO A 15 -4.51 5.80 -22.57
N ILE A 16 -5.77 6.15 -22.28
CA ILE A 16 -6.14 6.76 -21.01
C ILE A 16 -6.00 5.65 -19.97
N PHE A 17 -4.81 5.54 -19.40
CA PHE A 17 -4.60 4.77 -18.18
C PHE A 17 -5.23 5.56 -17.04
N VAL A 18 -6.46 5.20 -16.67
CA VAL A 18 -7.09 5.65 -15.43
C VAL A 18 -6.39 4.91 -14.28
N PHE A 19 -5.26 5.46 -13.81
CA PHE A 19 -4.65 5.06 -12.55
C PHE A 19 -5.26 5.87 -11.41
N GLY A 20 -6.58 5.78 -11.26
CA GLY A 20 -7.18 5.99 -9.94
C GLY A 20 -6.91 4.72 -9.15
N SER A 21 -6.42 4.84 -7.92
CA SER A 21 -6.40 3.73 -6.96
C SER A 21 -7.85 3.37 -6.62
N ALA A 22 -8.50 2.66 -7.53
CA ALA A 22 -9.77 2.03 -7.28
C ALA A 22 -9.56 1.02 -6.16
N LEU A 23 -10.44 1.03 -5.16
CA LEU A 23 -10.61 -0.14 -4.30
C LEU A 23 -10.67 -1.37 -5.24
N PRO A 24 -9.87 -2.40 -4.98
CA PRO A 24 -9.75 -3.50 -5.93
C PRO A 24 -11.14 -4.13 -6.13
N ALA A 25 -11.46 -4.48 -7.38
CA ALA A 25 -12.82 -4.82 -7.81
C ALA A 25 -13.52 -5.89 -6.94
N TRP A 26 -12.75 -6.76 -6.26
CA TRP A 26 -13.25 -7.77 -5.34
C TRP A 26 -13.91 -7.19 -4.07
N GLU A 27 -13.49 -6.02 -3.60
CA GLU A 27 -14.05 -5.38 -2.40
C GLU A 27 -15.46 -4.82 -2.67
N HIS A 28 -15.69 -4.27 -3.87
CA HIS A 28 -17.01 -3.83 -4.30
C HIS A 28 -17.99 -5.01 -4.46
N VAL A 29 -17.49 -6.19 -4.84
CA VAL A 29 -18.30 -7.41 -4.89
C VAL A 29 -18.64 -7.84 -3.46
N GLY A 30 -17.66 -7.97 -2.57
CA GLY A 30 -17.88 -8.40 -1.18
C GLY A 30 -18.77 -7.48 -0.34
N GLN A 31 -18.69 -6.16 -0.55
CA GLN A 31 -19.56 -5.18 0.13
C GLN A 31 -20.99 -5.20 -0.40
N LYS A 32 -21.21 -5.34 -1.72
CA LYS A 32 -22.56 -5.38 -2.30
C LYS A 32 -23.31 -6.68 -2.05
N THR A 33 -22.59 -7.79 -1.89
CA THR A 33 -23.20 -9.10 -1.61
C THR A 33 -23.40 -9.36 -0.11
N GLY A 34 -22.85 -8.53 0.77
CA GLY A 34 -22.85 -8.77 2.23
C GLY A 34 -21.92 -9.90 2.65
N ILE A 35 -20.98 -10.29 1.78
CA ILE A 35 -20.06 -11.41 1.98
C ILE A 35 -18.81 -10.97 2.77
N SER A 36 -18.42 -9.69 2.73
CA SER A 36 -17.33 -9.18 3.57
C SER A 36 -17.73 -9.13 5.05
N ARG A 37 -16.94 -9.80 5.89
CA ARG A 37 -17.06 -9.79 7.34
C ARG A 37 -15.98 -8.89 7.94
N ALA A 38 -16.39 -7.79 8.56
CA ALA A 38 -15.51 -6.98 9.39
C ALA A 38 -15.03 -7.81 10.59
N LEU A 39 -13.70 -7.87 10.76
CA LEU A 39 -13.05 -8.55 11.88
C LEU A 39 -12.71 -7.58 13.01
N GLY A 40 -12.44 -6.31 12.67
CA GLY A 40 -12.08 -5.31 13.66
C GLY A 40 -11.80 -3.95 13.05
N THR A 41 -11.84 -2.95 13.92
CA THR A 41 -11.50 -1.57 13.56
C THR A 41 -10.63 -0.99 14.68
N LYS A 42 -9.61 -0.23 14.30
CA LYS A 42 -8.80 0.56 15.23
C LYS A 42 -8.73 1.98 14.71
N GLU A 43 -8.86 2.96 15.60
CA GLU A 43 -8.78 4.38 15.25
C GLU A 43 -7.88 5.12 16.23
N PHE A 44 -7.11 6.07 15.74
CA PHE A 44 -6.23 6.92 16.52
C PHE A 44 -6.27 8.34 15.96
N THR A 45 -6.45 9.33 16.84
CA THR A 45 -6.44 10.74 16.47
C THR A 45 -5.35 11.47 17.25
N PHE A 46 -4.53 12.22 16.53
CA PHE A 46 -3.54 13.15 17.06
C PHE A 46 -4.04 14.58 16.85
N GLU A 47 -4.27 15.29 17.95
CA GLU A 47 -4.60 16.72 17.94
C GLU A 47 -3.29 17.52 18.07
N ASN A 48 -3.05 18.46 17.15
CA ASN A 48 -1.82 19.24 17.16
C ASN A 48 -1.82 20.22 18.35
N PRO A 49 -0.85 20.14 19.29
CA PRO A 49 -0.90 20.95 20.49
C PRO A 49 -0.66 22.44 20.19
N ARG A 50 -1.66 23.28 20.49
CA ARG A 50 -1.57 24.75 20.31
C ARG A 50 -0.42 25.39 21.08
N SER A 51 -0.01 24.80 22.21
CA SER A 51 1.09 25.31 23.05
C SER A 51 2.46 25.16 22.40
N THR A 52 2.63 24.22 21.46
CA THR A 52 3.93 23.93 20.83
C THR A 52 3.95 24.14 19.32
N CYS A 53 2.79 24.40 18.69
CA CYS A 53 2.70 24.50 17.24
C CYS A 53 3.59 25.61 16.65
N ALA A 54 3.76 26.74 17.35
CA ALA A 54 4.57 27.85 16.86
C ALA A 54 6.07 27.51 16.87
N VAL A 55 6.53 26.75 17.87
CA VAL A 55 7.91 26.28 17.98
C VAL A 55 8.21 25.24 16.90
N ASN A 56 7.24 24.38 16.58
CA ASN A 56 7.41 23.29 15.62
C ASN A 56 7.13 23.72 14.16
N ASP A 57 6.62 24.93 13.96
CA ASP A 57 6.10 25.44 12.69
C ASP A 57 4.99 24.53 12.12
N THR A 58 3.94 24.30 12.92
CA THR A 58 2.81 23.44 12.57
C THR A 58 1.44 24.03 12.94
N CYS A 59 1.31 25.33 13.23
CA CYS A 59 0.02 25.88 13.70
C CYS A 59 -1.14 25.80 12.70
N ASP A 60 -0.83 25.57 11.44
CA ASP A 60 -1.76 25.25 10.36
C ASP A 60 -2.25 23.79 10.39
N LEU A 61 -1.54 22.87 11.06
CA LEU A 61 -2.04 21.51 11.30
C LEU A 61 -3.07 21.53 12.44
N ILE A 62 -4.25 20.99 12.17
CA ILE A 62 -5.30 20.83 13.18
C ILE A 62 -5.19 19.46 13.83
N ARG A 63 -5.32 18.39 13.02
CA ARG A 63 -5.33 17.01 13.51
C ARG A 63 -4.91 16.00 12.44
N ILE A 64 -4.51 14.83 12.90
CA ILE A 64 -4.19 13.66 12.07
C ILE A 64 -5.02 12.48 12.57
N ILE A 65 -5.60 11.71 11.66
CA ILE A 65 -6.47 10.57 11.95
C ILE A 65 -5.90 9.34 11.25
N PHE A 66 -5.77 8.24 11.97
CA PHE A 66 -5.44 6.94 11.43
C PHE A 66 -6.56 5.97 11.77
N ARG A 67 -6.92 5.12 10.81
CA ARG A 67 -7.91 4.07 11.00
C ARG A 67 -7.49 2.82 10.26
N THR A 68 -7.68 1.67 10.88
CA THR A 68 -7.55 0.37 10.19
C THR A 68 -8.84 -0.39 10.26
N GLU A 69 -9.12 -1.14 9.20
CA GLU A 69 -10.24 -2.05 9.11
C GLU A 69 -9.74 -3.42 8.65
N ASP A 70 -9.99 -4.42 9.48
CA ASP A 70 -9.67 -5.82 9.16
C ASP A 70 -10.91 -6.46 8.54
N HIS A 71 -10.75 -7.09 7.38
CA HIS A 71 -11.84 -7.71 6.62
C HIS A 71 -11.51 -9.17 6.30
N MET A 72 -12.55 -9.99 6.23
CA MET A 72 -12.49 -11.35 5.70
C MET A 72 -13.53 -11.52 4.61
N LEU A 73 -13.10 -12.08 3.48
CA LEU A 73 -14.00 -12.60 2.46
C LEU A 73 -14.03 -14.11 2.59
N PRO A 74 -15.13 -14.70 3.09
CA PRO A 74 -15.31 -16.14 3.06
C PRO A 74 -15.53 -16.62 1.62
N VAL A 75 -15.30 -17.91 1.41
CA VAL A 75 -15.61 -18.61 0.16
C VAL A 75 -17.12 -18.55 -0.10
N ASP A 76 -17.50 -18.11 -1.29
CA ASP A 76 -18.81 -18.33 -1.88
C ASP A 76 -18.89 -19.78 -2.39
N PRO A 77 -19.71 -20.65 -1.77
CA PRO A 77 -19.81 -22.05 -2.18
C PRO A 77 -20.43 -22.22 -3.58
N LEU A 78 -20.97 -21.16 -4.18
CA LEU A 78 -21.54 -21.17 -5.53
C LEU A 78 -20.51 -20.86 -6.62
N VAL A 79 -19.33 -20.35 -6.25
CA VAL A 79 -18.26 -19.98 -7.18
C VAL A 79 -17.18 -21.04 -7.10
N GLU A 80 -17.00 -21.78 -8.21
CA GLU A 80 -15.89 -22.72 -8.36
C GLU A 80 -14.57 -21.97 -8.19
N ASP A 81 -13.67 -22.54 -7.40
CA ASP A 81 -12.34 -22.00 -7.08
C ASP A 81 -12.31 -20.66 -6.36
N ASP A 82 -13.40 -20.30 -5.67
CA ASP A 82 -13.39 -19.11 -4.84
C ASP A 82 -12.37 -19.21 -3.70
N VAL A 83 -11.89 -18.05 -3.28
CA VAL A 83 -10.77 -17.92 -2.36
C VAL A 83 -11.23 -17.36 -1.02
N VAL A 84 -10.72 -17.91 0.08
CA VAL A 84 -10.79 -17.21 1.37
C VAL A 84 -9.77 -16.08 1.31
N MET A 85 -10.15 -14.86 1.65
CA MET A 85 -9.24 -13.71 1.71
C MET A 85 -9.29 -13.02 3.06
N GLN A 86 -8.14 -12.56 3.55
CA GLN A 86 -8.04 -11.64 4.68
C GLN A 86 -7.19 -10.44 4.29
N SER A 87 -7.64 -9.24 4.63
CA SER A 87 -6.92 -8.00 4.40
C SER A 87 -7.10 -7.03 5.55
N THR A 88 -6.15 -6.11 5.68
CA THR A 88 -6.23 -4.95 6.56
C THR A 88 -6.10 -3.71 5.70
N HIS A 89 -7.06 -2.79 5.81
CA HIS A 89 -7.06 -1.52 5.07
C HIS A 89 -6.69 -0.40 6.04
N LEU A 90 -5.73 0.43 5.65
CA LEU A 90 -5.35 1.64 6.38
C LEU A 90 -5.98 2.86 5.71
N PHE A 91 -6.49 3.76 6.53
CA PHE A 91 -6.83 5.13 6.19
C PHE A 91 -5.97 6.06 7.05
N ALA A 92 -5.28 7.01 6.43
CA ALA A 92 -4.52 8.05 7.12
C ALA A 92 -4.90 9.42 6.56
N GLY A 93 -5.48 10.28 7.38
CA GLY A 93 -5.97 11.60 6.99
C GLY A 93 -5.39 12.70 7.86
N LEU A 94 -5.34 13.91 7.32
CA LEU A 94 -4.95 15.11 8.07
C LEU A 94 -5.87 16.29 7.73
N ALA A 95 -6.12 17.13 8.72
CA ALA A 95 -6.87 18.36 8.59
C ALA A 95 -5.98 19.56 8.91
N THR A 96 -6.10 20.62 8.11
CA THR A 96 -5.33 21.87 8.22
C THR A 96 -6.24 23.09 8.35
N SER A 97 -5.67 24.26 8.62
CA SER A 97 -6.39 25.55 8.69
C SER A 97 -6.91 26.00 7.33
N ASP A 98 -6.21 25.63 6.26
CA ASP A 98 -6.54 25.97 4.88
C ASP A 98 -6.01 24.91 3.91
N ILE A 99 -6.46 24.97 2.66
CA ILE A 99 -6.12 23.99 1.62
C ILE A 99 -4.64 24.03 1.24
N ALA A 100 -4.00 25.20 1.27
CA ALA A 100 -2.60 25.35 0.87
C ALA A 100 -1.66 24.66 1.87
N ALA A 101 -2.04 24.63 3.15
CA ALA A 101 -1.30 23.94 4.20
C ALA A 101 -1.25 22.40 4.03
N LEU A 102 -2.14 21.78 3.25
CA LEU A 102 -2.13 20.32 3.05
C LEU A 102 -0.79 19.82 2.48
N THR A 103 -0.15 20.59 1.60
CA THR A 103 1.13 20.19 0.96
C THR A 103 2.34 20.43 1.85
N ARG A 104 2.16 21.02 3.05
CA ARG A 104 3.22 21.16 4.05
C ARG A 104 3.48 19.87 4.82
N TYR A 105 2.63 18.86 4.64
CA TYR A 105 2.75 17.56 5.30
C TYR A 105 2.80 16.42 4.29
N SER A 106 3.53 15.37 4.62
CA SER A 106 3.64 14.16 3.82
C SER A 106 3.46 12.93 4.68
N PHE A 107 2.72 11.95 4.18
CA PHE A 107 2.65 10.61 4.73
C PHE A 107 3.88 9.83 4.27
N VAL A 108 4.49 9.07 5.18
CA VAL A 108 5.55 8.12 4.86
C VAL A 108 5.23 6.81 5.59
N GLN A 109 5.18 5.72 4.84
CA GLN A 109 5.01 4.39 5.40
C GLN A 109 6.37 3.71 5.56
N PHE A 110 6.54 3.01 6.67
CA PHE A 110 7.60 2.04 6.88
C PHE A 110 7.01 0.65 6.95
N THR A 111 7.72 -0.36 6.46
CA THR A 111 7.32 -1.77 6.47
C THR A 111 8.45 -2.68 6.97
N ARG A 112 8.08 -3.79 7.59
CA ARG A 112 8.94 -4.95 7.84
C ARG A 112 8.12 -6.24 7.83
N GLY A 113 8.79 -7.37 7.66
CA GLY A 113 8.18 -8.69 7.57
C GLY A 113 8.27 -9.27 6.17
N CYS A 114 7.34 -10.16 5.80
CA CYS A 114 7.34 -10.78 4.49
C CYS A 114 5.97 -11.27 4.01
N MET A 115 5.89 -11.55 2.71
CA MET A 115 4.84 -12.34 2.08
C MET A 115 5.44 -13.55 1.35
N TRP A 116 4.74 -14.68 1.35
CA TRP A 116 5.23 -15.92 0.74
C TRP A 116 4.07 -16.84 0.35
N HIS A 117 4.31 -17.74 -0.61
CA HIS A 117 3.38 -18.81 -0.90
C HIS A 117 3.65 -20.01 0.00
N SER A 118 2.59 -20.75 0.32
CA SER A 118 2.68 -22.08 0.93
C SER A 118 1.75 -23.04 0.21
N TYR A 119 2.10 -24.31 0.09
CA TYR A 119 1.27 -25.31 -0.57
C TYR A 119 1.49 -26.70 0.03
N LEU A 120 0.46 -27.54 -0.02
CA LEU A 120 0.54 -28.93 0.40
C LEU A 120 1.05 -29.79 -0.75
N ASN A 121 2.21 -30.43 -0.60
CA ASN A 121 2.79 -31.30 -1.62
C ASN A 121 2.11 -32.69 -1.66
N ASP A 122 2.50 -33.55 -2.61
CA ASP A 122 1.96 -34.91 -2.77
C ASP A 122 2.22 -35.83 -1.55
N LYS A 123 3.13 -35.44 -0.65
CA LYS A 123 3.44 -36.15 0.60
C LYS A 123 2.67 -35.61 1.81
N ASN A 124 1.73 -34.68 1.59
CA ASN A 124 1.04 -33.93 2.65
C ASN A 124 1.97 -33.13 3.56
N GLU A 125 3.08 -32.65 3.02
CA GLU A 125 4.00 -31.72 3.70
C GLU A 125 3.74 -30.31 3.19
N VAL A 126 3.89 -29.31 4.06
CA VAL A 126 3.77 -27.91 3.67
C VAL A 126 5.11 -27.43 3.16
N GLU A 127 5.14 -27.01 1.90
CA GLU A 127 6.28 -26.34 1.28
C GLU A 127 6.03 -24.83 1.20
N THR A 128 7.11 -24.04 1.23
CA THR A 128 7.05 -22.56 1.20
C THR A 128 8.00 -21.99 0.15
N GLU A 129 7.61 -20.87 -0.45
CA GLU A 129 8.46 -20.11 -1.36
C GLU A 129 8.20 -18.59 -1.25
N PHE A 130 9.26 -17.79 -1.33
CA PHE A 130 9.19 -16.34 -1.47
C PHE A 130 8.87 -15.93 -2.92
N GLY A 131 7.70 -16.36 -3.38
CA GLY A 131 7.17 -16.09 -4.72
C GLY A 131 6.36 -14.81 -4.84
N VAL A 132 6.05 -14.12 -3.73
CA VAL A 132 5.30 -12.86 -3.73
C VAL A 132 6.25 -11.71 -4.05
N LEU A 133 5.94 -10.99 -5.11
CA LEU A 133 6.80 -9.96 -5.70
C LEU A 133 6.14 -8.59 -5.59
N ARG A 134 6.96 -7.56 -5.43
CA ARG A 134 6.53 -6.15 -5.41
C ARG A 134 7.58 -5.25 -6.03
N ASP A 135 7.21 -4.00 -6.26
CA ASP A 135 8.16 -2.95 -6.62
C ASP A 135 8.72 -2.30 -5.34
N PHE A 136 10.00 -1.93 -5.37
CA PHE A 136 10.71 -1.32 -4.24
C PHE A 136 11.87 -0.46 -4.72
N LEU A 137 11.89 0.83 -4.36
CA LEU A 137 12.97 1.77 -4.72
C LEU A 137 13.31 1.79 -6.22
N GLY A 138 12.28 1.76 -7.08
CA GLY A 138 12.43 1.71 -8.53
C GLY A 138 12.85 0.34 -9.10
N ILE A 139 13.11 -0.65 -8.24
CA ILE A 139 13.38 -2.03 -8.64
C ILE A 139 12.05 -2.76 -8.75
N THR A 140 11.71 -3.21 -9.95
CA THR A 140 10.46 -3.94 -10.15
C THR A 140 10.58 -5.40 -9.70
N ARG A 141 9.48 -6.00 -9.24
CA ARG A 141 9.39 -7.44 -8.94
C ARG A 141 10.51 -8.00 -8.04
N ILE A 142 10.82 -7.35 -6.92
CA ILE A 142 11.66 -7.92 -5.86
C ILE A 142 10.79 -8.77 -4.93
N GLN A 143 11.35 -9.82 -4.32
CA GLN A 143 10.63 -10.57 -3.29
C GLN A 143 10.24 -9.67 -2.12
N HIS A 144 9.00 -9.81 -1.66
CA HIS A 144 8.45 -9.03 -0.55
C HIS A 144 8.98 -9.54 0.80
N VAL A 145 10.27 -9.29 1.08
CA VAL A 145 10.96 -9.76 2.29
C VAL A 145 11.87 -8.66 2.85
N PHE A 146 11.44 -8.06 3.97
CA PHE A 146 12.11 -6.96 4.65
C PHE A 146 12.28 -7.30 6.14
N PRO A 147 13.39 -7.96 6.53
CA PRO A 147 13.60 -8.35 7.93
C PRO A 147 13.74 -7.16 8.89
N ASN A 148 14.12 -5.99 8.36
CA ASN A 148 14.26 -4.74 9.09
C ASN A 148 13.25 -3.71 8.58
N TRP A 149 12.99 -2.68 9.39
CA TRP A 149 12.20 -1.53 8.95
C TRP A 149 12.85 -0.84 7.75
N VAL A 150 12.09 -0.71 6.68
CA VAL A 150 12.44 0.07 5.49
C VAL A 150 11.29 1.01 5.13
N ILE A 151 11.56 2.07 4.38
CA ILE A 151 10.52 2.93 3.81
C ILE A 151 9.77 2.13 2.75
N ASP A 152 8.46 2.08 2.89
CA ASP A 152 7.57 1.32 2.02
C ASP A 152 7.19 2.16 0.80
N THR A 153 8.01 2.09 -0.23
CA THR A 153 7.79 2.82 -1.48
C THR A 153 8.19 1.96 -2.68
N SER A 154 7.39 2.02 -3.75
CA SER A 154 7.76 1.44 -5.04
C SER A 154 8.77 2.31 -5.80
N ASP A 155 8.86 3.60 -5.47
CA ASP A 155 9.73 4.58 -6.10
C ASP A 155 10.88 5.00 -5.17
N THR A 156 11.69 5.95 -5.62
CA THR A 156 12.74 6.60 -4.84
C THR A 156 12.22 7.73 -3.96
N ASP A 157 11.03 8.29 -4.22
CA ASP A 157 10.41 9.26 -3.31
C ASP A 157 9.79 8.50 -2.11
N PRO A 158 10.18 8.83 -0.85
CA PRO A 158 9.62 8.19 0.34
C PRO A 158 8.19 8.64 0.70
N ALA A 159 7.69 9.74 0.12
CA ALA A 159 6.32 10.19 0.36
C ALA A 159 5.33 9.20 -0.25
N TYR A 160 4.42 8.72 0.59
CA TYR A 160 3.44 7.71 0.24
C TYR A 160 2.51 8.20 -0.89
N GLY A 161 2.29 7.34 -1.88
CA GLY A 161 1.44 7.65 -3.04
C GLY A 161 2.10 8.53 -4.11
N THR A 162 3.39 8.83 -4.00
CA THR A 162 4.08 9.61 -5.05
C THR A 162 4.12 8.84 -6.37
N VAL A 163 3.80 9.54 -7.47
CA VAL A 163 3.94 9.02 -8.83
C VAL A 163 4.79 10.03 -9.61
N PRO A 164 6.07 9.74 -9.91
CA PRO A 164 6.98 10.72 -10.49
C PRO A 164 6.51 11.33 -11.81
N ALA A 165 5.72 10.58 -12.58
CA ALA A 165 5.17 11.02 -13.86
C ALA A 165 4.33 12.30 -13.75
N PHE A 166 3.80 12.64 -12.57
CA PHE A 166 2.97 13.82 -12.36
C PHE A 166 3.72 15.03 -11.79
N GLY A 167 4.98 14.87 -11.35
CA GLY A 167 5.84 15.98 -10.90
C GLY A 167 5.45 16.65 -9.57
N ASP A 168 4.31 16.30 -8.99
CA ASP A 168 3.85 16.73 -7.67
C ASP A 168 3.75 15.51 -6.74
N ARG A 169 4.50 15.52 -5.63
CA ARG A 169 4.51 14.41 -4.66
C ARG A 169 3.21 14.31 -3.87
N HIS A 170 2.37 15.35 -3.90
CA HIS A 170 1.04 15.35 -3.30
C HIS A 170 -0.06 15.00 -4.30
N TYR A 171 0.27 14.70 -5.56
CA TYR A 171 -0.71 14.44 -6.61
C TYR A 171 -1.78 13.42 -6.17
N SER A 172 -1.35 12.31 -5.58
CA SER A 172 -2.22 11.20 -5.17
C SER A 172 -2.87 11.37 -3.80
N LEU A 173 -2.69 12.52 -3.14
CA LEU A 173 -3.43 12.82 -1.92
C LEU A 173 -4.91 12.87 -2.28
N GLN A 174 -5.71 12.02 -1.63
CA GLN A 174 -7.13 11.93 -1.91
C GLN A 174 -7.90 12.97 -1.10
N HIS A 175 -9.02 13.42 -1.65
CA HIS A 175 -9.97 14.27 -0.95
C HIS A 175 -11.42 13.93 -1.30
N ALA A 176 -12.33 14.40 -0.44
CA ALA A 176 -13.77 14.28 -0.63
C ALA A 176 -14.45 15.59 -0.19
N GLU A 177 -15.66 15.83 -0.68
CA GLU A 177 -16.46 17.00 -0.28
C GLU A 177 -16.90 16.94 1.20
N VAL A 178 -16.88 15.74 1.79
CA VAL A 178 -17.25 15.49 3.19
C VAL A 178 -16.15 14.66 3.88
N ILE A 179 -15.80 15.05 5.11
CA ILE A 179 -14.77 14.39 5.96
C ILE A 179 -15.33 13.05 6.49
N PRO A 180 -14.54 11.97 6.64
CA PRO A 180 -15.08 10.65 6.90
C PRO A 180 -15.94 10.51 8.17
N SER A 181 -17.09 9.84 8.04
CA SER A 181 -17.49 8.76 8.95
C SER A 181 -17.08 7.42 8.33
N TRP A 182 -15.76 7.24 8.14
CA TRP A 182 -15.02 6.12 7.53
C TRP A 182 -15.18 5.86 6.01
N ILE A 183 -15.20 6.90 5.16
CA ILE A 183 -15.16 6.91 3.66
C ILE A 183 -15.00 5.52 2.97
N PRO A 184 -16.12 4.94 2.47
CA PRO A 184 -16.51 5.06 1.05
C PRO A 184 -17.98 5.53 0.83
N ASP A 185 -18.33 6.17 -0.30
CA ASP A 185 -19.02 5.46 -1.42
C ASP A 185 -18.61 5.92 -2.85
N ARG A 186 -17.63 6.82 -2.99
CA ARG A 186 -16.98 7.16 -4.28
C ARG A 186 -15.50 7.38 -4.05
N GLN A 187 -14.68 6.84 -4.94
CA GLN A 187 -13.22 7.07 -5.00
C GLN A 187 -12.93 8.56 -4.74
N GLY A 188 -12.06 8.85 -3.77
CA GLY A 188 -11.63 10.22 -3.53
C GLY A 188 -11.05 10.82 -4.80
N LYS A 189 -11.29 12.11 -5.04
CA LYS A 189 -10.61 12.82 -6.11
C LYS A 189 -9.15 13.01 -5.73
N LEU A 190 -8.25 12.98 -6.71
CA LEU A 190 -6.83 13.20 -6.47
C LEU A 190 -6.54 14.71 -6.46
N PHE A 191 -5.72 15.15 -5.50
CA PHE A 191 -5.34 16.55 -5.31
C PHE A 191 -4.71 17.19 -6.56
N GLY A 192 -4.01 16.39 -7.36
CA GLY A 192 -3.42 16.85 -8.62
C GLY A 192 -4.40 16.92 -9.80
N GLU A 193 -5.57 16.28 -9.70
CA GLU A 193 -6.65 16.36 -10.69
C GLU A 193 -7.61 17.50 -10.36
N GLU A 194 -7.97 17.65 -9.10
CA GLU A 194 -8.89 18.66 -8.60
C GLU A 194 -8.42 19.16 -7.23
N ARG A 195 -8.53 20.48 -6.97
CA ARG A 195 -8.21 21.02 -5.65
C ARG A 195 -9.34 20.71 -4.67
N PRO A 196 -9.04 20.33 -3.42
CA PRO A 196 -10.06 20.09 -2.41
C PRO A 196 -10.77 21.39 -2.05
N VAL A 197 -12.07 21.29 -1.74
CA VAL A 197 -12.89 22.42 -1.27
C VAL A 197 -12.86 22.60 0.25
N ILE A 198 -12.30 21.61 0.96
CA ILE A 198 -12.10 21.61 2.41
C ILE A 198 -10.63 21.33 2.72
N PRO A 199 -10.09 21.83 3.85
CA PRO A 199 -8.69 21.62 4.22
C PRO A 199 -8.48 20.25 4.87
N PHE A 200 -8.82 19.19 4.14
CA PHE A 200 -8.65 17.79 4.55
C PHE A 200 -8.18 16.96 3.38
N GLY A 201 -7.15 16.13 3.61
CA GLY A 201 -6.63 15.17 2.65
C GLY A 201 -6.29 13.86 3.34
N TYR A 202 -6.32 12.77 2.58
CA TYR A 202 -6.04 11.44 3.10
C TYR A 202 -5.34 10.54 2.08
N VAL A 203 -4.74 9.47 2.58
CA VAL A 203 -4.21 8.34 1.82
C VAL A 203 -4.84 7.06 2.33
N THR A 204 -4.89 6.05 1.46
CA THR A 204 -5.36 4.71 1.77
C THR A 204 -4.29 3.71 1.38
N ASP A 205 -4.10 2.66 2.19
CA ASP A 205 -3.20 1.56 1.88
C ASP A 205 -3.88 0.21 2.08
N THR A 206 -3.61 -0.71 1.15
CA THR A 206 -4.04 -2.11 1.22
C THR A 206 -2.88 -2.97 0.74
N THR A 207 -2.31 -3.77 1.63
CA THR A 207 -1.02 -4.47 1.41
C THR A 207 -1.14 -5.74 0.57
N GLY A 208 -2.16 -5.81 -0.28
CA GLY A 208 -2.67 -7.05 -0.87
C GLY A 208 -3.39 -7.92 0.19
N PRO A 209 -4.25 -8.86 -0.23
CA PRO A 209 -4.89 -9.81 0.68
C PRO A 209 -4.03 -11.07 0.86
N ALA A 210 -4.02 -11.64 2.06
CA ALA A 210 -3.67 -13.05 2.22
C ALA A 210 -4.84 -13.88 1.66
N PHE A 211 -4.57 -14.91 0.87
CA PHE A 211 -5.65 -15.74 0.30
C PHE A 211 -5.29 -17.21 0.15
N TYR A 212 -6.30 -18.08 0.19
CA TYR A 212 -6.16 -19.52 -0.02
C TYR A 212 -6.97 -19.98 -1.22
N ARG A 213 -6.35 -20.77 -2.09
CA ARG A 213 -6.96 -21.40 -3.28
C ARG A 213 -7.15 -22.90 -3.01
N PRO A 214 -8.40 -23.38 -2.86
CA PRO A 214 -8.69 -24.78 -2.59
C PRO A 214 -8.17 -25.76 -3.66
N THR A 215 -8.26 -25.40 -4.94
CA THR A 215 -7.89 -26.31 -6.05
C THR A 215 -6.42 -26.62 -6.12
N SER A 216 -5.58 -25.61 -5.98
CA SER A 216 -4.12 -25.78 -5.93
C SER A 216 -3.59 -26.10 -4.54
N LYS A 217 -4.46 -26.15 -3.52
CA LYS A 217 -4.08 -26.28 -2.10
C LYS A 217 -2.95 -25.33 -1.72
N SER A 218 -3.04 -24.09 -2.20
CA SER A 218 -1.99 -23.09 -2.06
C SER A 218 -2.52 -21.83 -1.40
N ALA A 219 -1.73 -21.24 -0.51
CA ALA A 219 -2.03 -19.96 0.13
C ALA A 219 -0.93 -18.93 -0.13
N GLU A 220 -1.34 -17.68 -0.33
CA GLU A 220 -0.50 -16.50 -0.16
C GLU A 220 -0.63 -16.03 1.29
N ASN A 221 0.48 -16.07 2.01
CA ASN A 221 0.57 -15.69 3.42
C ASN A 221 1.17 -14.30 3.57
N MET A 222 0.81 -13.65 4.65
CA MET A 222 1.30 -12.33 5.00
C MET A 222 1.70 -12.27 6.47
N SER A 223 2.88 -11.72 6.73
CA SER A 223 3.32 -11.38 8.08
C SER A 223 4.07 -10.06 8.04
N LEU A 224 3.29 -8.98 7.92
CA LEU A 224 3.79 -7.62 7.75
C LEU A 224 3.41 -6.74 8.94
N GLU A 225 4.33 -5.86 9.31
CA GLU A 225 4.11 -4.77 10.23
C GLU A 225 4.42 -3.46 9.52
N PHE A 226 3.61 -2.46 9.80
CA PHE A 226 3.67 -1.15 9.18
C PHE A 226 3.70 -0.05 10.21
N ARG A 227 4.29 1.07 9.81
CA ARG A 227 4.25 2.32 10.56
C ARG A 227 3.98 3.45 9.60
N MET A 228 2.77 4.01 9.64
CA MET A 228 2.46 5.21 8.89
C MET A 228 2.80 6.43 9.73
N CYS A 229 3.64 7.32 9.22
CA CYS A 229 4.08 8.53 9.90
C CYS A 229 3.72 9.77 9.08
N VAL A 230 3.45 10.87 9.77
CA VAL A 230 3.27 12.19 9.13
C VAL A 230 4.47 13.07 9.44
N PHE A 231 5.09 13.59 8.40
CA PHE A 231 6.22 14.52 8.47
C PHE A 231 5.82 15.88 7.92
N LYS A 232 6.59 16.92 8.24
CA LYS A 232 6.60 18.12 7.40
C LYS A 232 7.26 17.75 6.07
N THR A 233 6.66 18.14 4.95
CA THR A 233 7.16 17.84 3.60
C THR A 233 8.61 18.26 3.42
N ALA A 234 9.00 19.41 4.00
CA ALA A 234 10.36 19.93 3.92
C ALA A 234 11.42 19.04 4.60
N ASP A 235 11.01 18.18 5.54
CA ASP A 235 11.89 17.25 6.25
C ASP A 235 11.98 15.88 5.54
N VAL A 236 11.18 15.67 4.49
CA VAL A 236 11.14 14.42 3.71
C VAL A 236 11.96 14.60 2.44
N PRO A 237 13.07 13.84 2.24
CA PRO A 237 13.88 13.96 1.05
C PRO A 237 13.09 13.56 -0.20
N LEU A 238 13.51 14.04 -1.36
CA LEU A 238 12.90 13.65 -2.66
C LEU A 238 13.35 12.27 -3.14
N VAL A 239 14.45 11.77 -2.59
CA VAL A 239 15.07 10.49 -2.95
C VAL A 239 15.51 9.81 -1.66
N THR A 240 15.17 8.53 -1.49
CA THR A 240 15.55 7.69 -0.36
C THR A 240 16.33 6.44 -0.81
N ASN A 241 17.18 5.92 0.08
CA ASN A 241 17.75 4.57 -0.03
C ASN A 241 16.92 3.49 0.71
N GLY A 242 15.75 3.83 1.23
CA GLY A 242 14.87 2.98 2.02
C GLY A 242 15.14 2.96 3.52
N THR A 243 16.21 3.58 4.02
CA THR A 243 16.61 3.52 5.44
C THR A 243 17.08 4.86 6.04
N ASP A 244 17.11 5.91 5.24
CA ASP A 244 17.71 7.22 5.56
C ASP A 244 16.77 8.18 6.29
N LEU A 245 15.47 7.87 6.39
CA LEU A 245 14.50 8.70 7.11
C LEU A 245 14.26 8.17 8.53
N ASP A 246 14.57 9.00 9.52
CA ASP A 246 14.33 8.68 10.93
C ASP A 246 12.86 8.95 11.31
N SER A 247 12.12 7.90 11.64
CA SER A 247 10.72 8.01 12.08
C SER A 247 10.54 8.86 13.34
N LYS A 248 11.60 9.09 14.14
CA LYS A 248 11.53 9.97 15.33
C LYS A 248 11.38 11.45 14.99
N LYS A 249 11.64 11.85 13.74
CA LYS A 249 11.41 13.22 13.26
C LYS A 249 9.97 13.47 12.80
N ALA A 250 9.14 12.42 12.74
CA ALA A 250 7.74 12.55 12.40
C ALA A 250 6.98 13.34 13.49
N LEU A 251 5.91 14.01 13.09
CA LEU A 251 4.98 14.67 14.00
C LEU A 251 4.20 13.64 14.82
N THR A 252 3.79 12.57 14.17
CA THR A 252 3.12 11.42 14.79
C THR A 252 3.27 10.20 13.90
N CYS A 253 3.19 9.02 14.50
CA CYS A 253 3.20 7.74 13.79
C CYS A 253 2.12 6.83 14.36
N PHE A 254 1.60 5.96 13.50
CA PHE A 254 0.63 4.95 13.86
C PHE A 254 1.10 3.59 13.37
N GLU A 255 1.21 2.64 14.30
CA GLU A 255 1.60 1.27 14.01
C GLU A 255 0.36 0.41 13.74
N TRP A 256 0.44 -0.35 12.65
CA TRP A 256 -0.55 -1.30 12.22
C TRP A 256 0.11 -2.54 11.60
N GLU A 257 -0.67 -3.57 11.35
CA GLU A 257 -0.14 -4.88 10.95
C GLU A 257 -1.15 -5.61 10.07
N SER A 258 -0.63 -6.49 9.21
CA SER A 258 -1.43 -7.49 8.51
C SER A 258 -0.67 -8.81 8.55
N LYS A 259 -1.17 -9.73 9.38
CA LYS A 259 -0.46 -10.95 9.79
C LYS A 259 -1.36 -12.17 9.70
N SER A 260 -1.70 -12.57 8.48
CA SER A 260 -2.57 -13.71 8.19
C SER A 260 -1.76 -14.84 7.55
N VAL A 261 -1.64 -15.95 8.28
CA VAL A 261 -0.92 -17.16 7.84
C VAL A 261 -1.88 -18.34 7.79
N PHE A 262 -1.94 -19.02 6.66
CA PHE A 262 -2.84 -20.12 6.42
C PHE A 262 -2.30 -21.43 7.02
N GLU A 263 -3.19 -22.14 7.71
CA GLU A 263 -2.90 -23.42 8.34
C GLU A 263 -3.55 -24.54 7.52
N HIS A 264 -2.76 -25.16 6.64
CA HIS A 264 -3.25 -26.12 5.62
C HIS A 264 -4.06 -27.28 6.18
N PHE A 265 -3.74 -27.78 7.37
CA PHE A 265 -4.46 -28.90 7.98
C PHE A 265 -5.77 -28.50 8.66
N LEU A 266 -5.92 -27.22 9.02
CA LEU A 266 -7.12 -26.66 9.66
C LEU A 266 -7.99 -25.89 8.66
N LEU A 267 -7.47 -25.60 7.47
CA LEU A 267 -8.11 -24.84 6.41
C LEU A 267 -8.58 -23.45 6.86
N GLU A 268 -7.77 -22.77 7.68
CA GLU A 268 -8.08 -21.46 8.22
C GLU A 268 -6.87 -20.54 8.23
N PHE A 269 -7.12 -19.23 8.18
CA PHE A 269 -6.10 -18.22 8.44
C PHE A 269 -5.97 -17.97 9.94
N LYS A 270 -4.75 -18.05 10.46
CA LYS A 270 -4.41 -17.65 11.82
C LYS A 270 -3.72 -16.30 11.85
N ARG A 271 -4.23 -15.41 12.69
CA ARG A 271 -3.58 -14.15 13.03
C ARG A 271 -2.36 -14.42 13.91
N GLN A 272 -1.19 -13.93 13.48
CA GLN A 272 0.04 -14.10 14.23
C GLN A 272 0.28 -12.91 15.17
N LYS A 273 0.81 -13.17 16.38
CA LYS A 273 1.20 -12.10 17.31
C LYS A 273 2.49 -11.41 16.87
N ASN A 274 3.48 -12.20 16.48
CA ASN A 274 4.80 -11.71 16.05
C ASN A 274 4.96 -11.89 14.54
N ILE A 275 5.97 -11.27 13.95
CA ILE A 275 6.43 -11.61 12.59
C ILE A 275 6.74 -13.11 12.56
N ASN A 276 6.22 -13.80 11.54
CA ASN A 276 6.40 -15.22 11.37
C ASN A 276 7.89 -15.57 11.18
N ALA A 277 8.34 -16.69 11.75
CA ALA A 277 9.72 -17.15 11.65
C ALA A 277 10.15 -17.39 10.20
N GLU A 278 9.22 -17.70 9.29
CA GLU A 278 9.48 -17.80 7.85
C GLU A 278 10.18 -16.54 7.32
N CYS A 279 9.79 -15.34 7.77
CA CYS A 279 10.39 -14.08 7.31
C CYS A 279 11.87 -13.91 7.71
N ALA A 280 12.38 -14.74 8.62
CA ALA A 280 13.79 -14.78 8.99
C ALA A 280 14.57 -15.91 8.30
N ARG A 281 13.89 -16.78 7.54
CA ARG A 281 14.53 -17.88 6.82
C ARG A 281 15.42 -17.33 5.71
N PRO A 282 16.65 -17.85 5.53
CA PRO A 282 17.47 -17.51 4.38
C PRO A 282 16.80 -17.98 3.08
N PHE A 283 17.06 -17.25 2.00
CA PHE A 283 16.64 -17.66 0.68
C PHE A 283 17.32 -18.96 0.27
N ASN A 284 16.55 -19.84 -0.37
CA ASN A 284 17.13 -20.98 -1.06
C ASN A 284 17.88 -20.52 -2.32
N ALA A 285 18.63 -21.43 -2.96
CA ALA A 285 19.46 -21.07 -4.10
C ALA A 285 18.68 -20.45 -5.28
N ARG A 286 17.42 -20.87 -5.50
CA ARG A 286 16.55 -20.34 -6.56
C ARG A 286 16.06 -18.93 -6.22
N GLU A 287 15.57 -18.73 -5.00
CA GLU A 287 15.11 -17.45 -4.48
C GLU A 287 16.26 -16.42 -4.49
N GLU A 288 17.45 -16.82 -4.05
CA GLU A 288 18.62 -15.94 -4.01
C GLU A 288 19.08 -15.56 -5.41
N ASN A 289 19.14 -16.52 -6.35
CA ASN A 289 19.48 -16.24 -7.74
C ASN A 289 18.52 -15.21 -8.35
N TYR A 290 17.21 -15.40 -8.13
CA TYR A 290 16.20 -14.46 -8.58
C TYR A 290 16.41 -13.06 -7.99
N ARG A 291 16.65 -12.96 -6.67
CA ARG A 291 16.90 -11.67 -6.01
C ARG A 291 18.09 -10.94 -6.61
N GLN A 292 19.22 -11.63 -6.76
CA GLN A 292 20.44 -11.04 -7.33
C GLN A 292 20.24 -10.58 -8.78
N TYR A 293 19.50 -11.36 -9.57
CA TYR A 293 19.11 -10.97 -10.92
C TYR A 293 18.32 -9.64 -10.93
N ARG A 294 17.30 -9.51 -10.09
CA ARG A 294 16.48 -8.29 -10.02
C ARG A 294 17.26 -7.08 -9.52
N LEU A 295 18.11 -7.25 -8.50
CA LEU A 295 18.99 -6.18 -8.01
C LEU A 295 19.95 -5.68 -9.11
N LYS A 296 20.49 -6.59 -9.92
CA LYS A 296 21.40 -6.24 -11.02
C LYS A 296 20.67 -5.51 -12.17
N GLU A 297 19.44 -5.89 -12.46
CA GLU A 297 18.63 -5.20 -13.48
C GLU A 297 18.16 -3.82 -13.02
N GLY A 298 17.65 -3.72 -11.78
CA GLY A 298 17.15 -2.46 -11.21
C GLY A 298 18.26 -1.46 -10.88
N GLY A 299 19.44 -1.92 -10.46
CA GLY A 299 20.59 -1.06 -10.13
C GLY A 299 21.19 -0.29 -11.31
N ARG A 300 20.76 -0.54 -12.55
CA ARG A 300 21.21 0.22 -13.74
C ARG A 300 20.42 1.52 -13.98
N ALA A 301 19.40 1.82 -13.17
CA ALA A 301 18.43 2.89 -13.44
C ALA A 301 18.39 4.02 -12.40
N LEU A 302 19.46 4.24 -11.62
CA LEU A 302 19.64 5.54 -10.97
C LEU A 302 20.42 6.43 -11.95
N PRO A 303 19.78 7.36 -12.68
CA PRO A 303 20.54 8.36 -13.42
C PRO A 303 21.43 9.10 -12.42
N SER A 304 22.74 9.08 -12.68
CA SER A 304 23.66 9.99 -12.02
C SER A 304 23.14 11.41 -12.24
N LYS A 305 22.97 12.15 -11.16
CA LYS A 305 22.60 13.58 -11.13
C LYS A 305 23.30 14.39 -12.22
#